data_AF-A0A895YHX7-F1
#
_entry.id   AF-A0A895YHX7-F1
#
_cell.length_a   1.000
_cell.length_b   1.000
_cell.length_c   1.000
_cell.angle_alpha   90.00
_cell.angle_beta   90.00
_cell.angle_gamma   90.00
#
_symmetry.space_group_name_H-M   'P 1'
#
loop_
_entity.id
_entity.type
_entity.pdbx_description
1 polymer ?
#
loop_
_entity_poly.entity_id
_entity_poly.type
_entity_poly.pdbx_seq_one_letter_code
_entity_poly.pdbx_strand_id
1 'polypeptide(L)'
;MSKQLSDPDKYTIQVAAHGVVALMASSTPGTFTAPKAGIAAAKAMSTATGLTGEILAEKPPKLPFDGSVAKTAEIVLPALTESVKILDRAQAGEGDNFRRTMQIVAESATKANKAGPNPAESEMLRKIEDALRAPAL
;
A
#
# COMPACT_ATOMS: atom_id res chain seq x y z
N MET A 1 15.79 -14.04 -14.81
CA MET A 1 14.65 -14.96 -14.97
C MET A 1 13.62 -14.59 -13.92
N SER A 2 12.39 -14.26 -14.33
CA SER A 2 11.29 -13.94 -13.41
C SER A 2 10.72 -15.23 -12.83
N LYS A 3 10.55 -15.27 -11.50
CA LYS A 3 9.83 -16.37 -10.85
C LYS A 3 8.33 -16.11 -10.95
N GLN A 4 7.57 -17.09 -11.43
CA GLN A 4 6.12 -17.00 -11.46
C GLN A 4 5.61 -16.97 -10.01
N LEU A 5 4.92 -15.88 -9.64
CA LEU A 5 4.36 -15.71 -8.31
C LEU A 5 3.12 -16.59 -8.12
N SER A 6 2.98 -17.16 -6.93
CA SER A 6 1.81 -17.94 -6.56
C SER A 6 0.61 -17.03 -6.26
N ASP A 7 -0.62 -17.57 -6.32
CA ASP A 7 -1.82 -16.79 -5.97
C ASP A 7 -1.76 -16.22 -4.53
N PRO A 8 -1.26 -16.96 -3.51
CA PRO A 8 -1.03 -16.39 -2.17
C PRO A 8 -0.04 -15.22 -2.13
N ASP A 9 1.01 -15.27 -2.95
CA ASP A 9 2.00 -14.19 -3.04
C ASP A 9 1.36 -12.93 -3.63
N LYS A 10 0.63 -13.09 -4.74
CA LYS A 10 -0.10 -11.99 -5.38
C LYS A 10 -1.15 -11.40 -4.44
N TYR A 11 -1.87 -12.25 -3.71
CA TYR A 11 -2.84 -11.83 -2.71
C TYR A 11 -2.19 -10.99 -1.61
N THR A 12 -1.01 -11.39 -1.11
CA THR A 12 -0.24 -10.61 -0.13
C THR A 12 0.09 -9.21 -0.65
N ILE A 13 0.58 -9.12 -1.89
CA ILE A 13 0.91 -7.85 -2.55
C ILE A 13 -0.31 -6.95 -2.71
N GLN A 14 -1.43 -7.51 -3.16
CA GLN A 14 -2.68 -6.77 -3.34
C GLN A 14 -3.28 -6.31 -2.01
N VAL A 15 -3.27 -7.16 -0.97
CA VAL A 15 -3.72 -6.79 0.39
C VAL A 15 -2.88 -5.65 0.93
N ALA A 16 -1.56 -5.68 0.75
CA ALA A 16 -0.68 -4.60 1.16
C ALA A 16 -1.03 -3.29 0.44
N ALA A 17 -1.12 -3.32 -0.89
CA ALA A 17 -1.37 -2.11 -1.69
C ALA A 17 -2.74 -1.47 -1.44
N HIS A 18 -3.82 -2.26 -1.49
CA HIS A 18 -5.16 -1.74 -1.20
C HIS A 18 -5.32 -1.38 0.29
N GLY A 19 -4.58 -2.07 1.16
CA GLY A 19 -4.49 -1.75 2.57
C GLY A 19 -3.92 -0.37 2.85
N VAL A 20 -2.87 0.04 2.15
CA VAL A 20 -2.31 1.41 2.24
C VAL A 20 -3.37 2.45 1.89
N VAL A 21 -4.12 2.24 0.79
CA VAL A 21 -5.22 3.13 0.40
C VAL A 21 -6.27 3.24 1.51
N ALA A 22 -6.69 2.11 2.08
CA ALA A 22 -7.66 2.07 3.16
C ALA A 22 -7.15 2.76 4.43
N LEU A 23 -5.93 2.48 4.87
CA LEU A 23 -5.32 3.09 6.05
C LEU A 23 -5.21 4.60 5.92
N MET A 24 -4.78 5.11 4.77
CA MET A 24 -4.67 6.55 4.55
C MET A 24 -6.04 7.23 4.48
N ALA A 25 -7.02 6.60 3.81
CA ALA A 25 -8.39 7.10 3.78
C ALA A 25 -8.98 7.18 5.20
N SER A 26 -8.77 6.15 6.03
CA SER A 26 -9.26 6.13 7.41
C SER A 26 -8.51 7.07 8.36
N SER A 27 -7.24 7.39 8.05
CA SER A 27 -6.44 8.36 8.81
C SER A 27 -6.76 9.82 8.43
N THR A 28 -7.53 10.02 7.37
CA THR A 28 -7.98 11.34 6.92
C THR A 28 -9.28 11.72 7.64
N PRO A 29 -9.33 12.84 8.38
CA PRO A 29 -10.54 13.29 9.05
C PRO A 29 -11.54 13.80 8.02
N GLY A 30 -12.83 13.57 8.28
CA GLY A 30 -13.94 14.15 7.52
C GLY A 30 -14.55 13.20 6.48
N THR A 31 -15.88 13.17 6.45
CA THR A 31 -16.68 12.28 5.59
C THR A 31 -16.51 12.53 4.09
N PHE A 32 -16.09 13.74 3.69
CA PHE A 32 -15.87 14.12 2.29
C PHE A 32 -14.40 14.08 1.86
N THR A 33 -13.47 14.16 2.79
CA THR A 33 -12.02 14.22 2.58
C THR A 33 -11.40 12.82 2.60
N ALA A 34 -11.90 11.92 3.45
CA ALA A 34 -11.47 10.52 3.46
C ALA A 34 -11.67 9.80 2.11
N PRO A 35 -12.83 9.90 1.44
CA PRO A 35 -12.99 9.32 0.10
C PRO A 35 -12.04 9.93 -0.94
N LYS A 36 -11.74 11.24 -0.84
CA LYS A 36 -10.80 11.91 -1.76
C LYS A 36 -9.38 11.42 -1.57
N ALA A 37 -8.94 11.25 -0.33
CA ALA A 37 -7.64 10.66 0.00
C ALA A 37 -7.53 9.24 -0.56
N GLY A 38 -8.57 8.41 -0.37
CA GLY A 38 -8.64 7.07 -0.95
C GLY A 38 -8.57 7.07 -2.47
N ILE A 39 -9.31 7.94 -3.15
CA ILE A 39 -9.27 8.05 -4.62
C ILE A 39 -7.88 8.50 -5.11
N ALA A 40 -7.27 9.50 -4.45
CA ALA A 40 -5.95 9.99 -4.80
C ALA A 40 -4.88 8.89 -4.67
N ALA A 41 -4.90 8.15 -3.56
CA ALA A 41 -4.03 7.01 -3.32
C ALA A 41 -4.27 5.88 -4.34
N ALA A 42 -5.53 5.52 -4.61
CA ALA A 42 -5.86 4.49 -5.58
C ALA A 42 -5.39 4.85 -6.99
N LYS A 43 -5.54 6.11 -7.41
CA LYS A 43 -5.02 6.60 -8.69
C LYS A 43 -3.49 6.50 -8.75
N ALA A 44 -2.81 6.79 -7.65
CA ALA A 44 -1.35 6.67 -7.57
C ALA A 44 -0.84 5.23 -7.74
N MET A 45 -1.66 4.19 -7.53
CA MET A 45 -1.25 2.81 -7.86
C MET A 45 -0.90 2.64 -9.35
N SER A 46 -1.45 3.49 -10.24
CA SER A 46 -1.10 3.48 -11.67
C SER A 46 0.35 3.89 -11.97
N THR A 47 1.11 4.38 -11.00
CA THR A 47 2.55 4.62 -11.18
C THR A 47 3.37 3.33 -11.11
N ALA A 48 2.76 2.22 -10.65
CA ALA A 48 3.40 0.92 -10.65
C ALA A 48 3.68 0.47 -12.08
N THR A 49 4.89 -0.02 -12.31
CA THR A 49 5.30 -0.65 -13.57
C THR A 49 5.76 -2.08 -13.34
N GLY A 50 6.12 -2.80 -14.40
CA GLY A 50 6.72 -4.13 -14.29
C GLY A 50 5.80 -5.15 -13.61
N LEU A 51 6.39 -6.10 -12.91
CA LEU A 51 5.66 -7.18 -12.25
C LEU A 51 4.70 -6.63 -11.20
N THR A 52 5.11 -5.62 -10.45
CA THR A 52 4.24 -4.93 -9.48
C THR A 52 2.98 -4.37 -10.16
N GLY A 53 3.16 -3.66 -11.28
CA GLY A 53 2.03 -3.10 -12.03
C GLY A 53 1.08 -4.15 -12.59
N GLU A 54 1.62 -5.26 -13.10
CA GLU A 54 0.82 -6.39 -13.60
C GLU A 54 -0.07 -6.98 -12.50
N ILE A 55 0.47 -7.23 -11.30
CA ILE A 55 -0.28 -7.77 -10.16
C ILE A 55 -1.36 -6.80 -9.68
N LEU A 56 -1.06 -5.50 -9.64
CA LEU A 56 -2.01 -4.48 -9.21
C LEU A 56 -3.10 -4.19 -10.26
N ALA A 57 -2.88 -4.56 -11.53
CA ALA A 57 -3.87 -4.47 -12.59
C ALA A 57 -4.84 -5.67 -12.60
N GLU A 58 -4.51 -6.76 -11.91
CA GLU A 58 -5.43 -7.90 -11.73
C GLU A 58 -6.66 -7.48 -10.92
N LYS A 59 -7.72 -8.30 -10.99
CA LYS A 59 -8.95 -8.04 -10.26
C LYS A 59 -8.65 -7.96 -8.76
N PRO A 60 -9.08 -6.88 -8.07
CA PRO A 60 -8.81 -6.71 -6.65
C PRO A 60 -9.43 -7.88 -5.85
N PRO A 61 -8.69 -8.44 -4.89
CA PRO A 61 -9.16 -9.58 -4.12
C PRO A 61 -10.21 -9.14 -3.10
N LYS A 62 -10.89 -10.10 -2.48
CA LYS A 62 -11.73 -9.82 -1.32
C LYS A 62 -10.83 -9.43 -0.14
N LEU A 63 -10.81 -8.15 0.19
CA LEU A 63 -9.93 -7.60 1.24
C LEU A 63 -10.46 -7.96 2.64
N PRO A 64 -9.58 -8.31 3.59
CA PRO A 64 -9.96 -8.76 4.94
C PRO A 64 -10.22 -7.59 5.92
N PHE A 65 -10.69 -6.44 5.44
CA PHE A 65 -10.81 -5.22 6.25
C PHE A 65 -12.24 -5.10 6.80
N ASP A 66 -12.37 -4.94 8.12
CA ASP A 66 -13.66 -4.86 8.84
C ASP A 66 -14.01 -3.42 9.25
N GLY A 67 -13.30 -2.43 8.71
CA GLY A 67 -13.47 -1.01 9.03
C GLY A 67 -12.68 -0.54 10.26
N SER A 68 -12.03 -1.45 11.01
CA SER A 68 -11.11 -1.07 12.08
C SER A 68 -9.74 -0.70 11.53
N VAL A 69 -9.28 0.52 11.83
CA VAL A 69 -7.92 0.97 11.47
C VAL A 69 -6.86 0.11 12.13
N ALA A 70 -7.05 -0.27 13.39
CA ALA A 70 -6.09 -1.07 14.15
C ALA A 70 -5.89 -2.45 13.49
N LYS A 71 -6.98 -3.18 13.24
CA LYS A 71 -6.91 -4.49 12.59
C LYS A 71 -6.39 -4.41 11.16
N THR A 72 -6.79 -3.37 10.43
CA THR A 72 -6.27 -3.13 9.07
C THR A 72 -4.76 -2.92 9.14
N ALA A 73 -4.24 -2.14 10.08
CA ALA A 73 -2.80 -1.91 10.23
C ALA A 73 -2.04 -3.19 10.63
N GLU A 74 -2.61 -4.01 11.51
CA GLU A 74 -2.05 -5.32 11.91
C GLU A 74 -1.90 -6.29 10.74
N ILE A 75 -2.78 -6.21 9.74
CA ILE A 75 -2.72 -7.04 8.53
C ILE A 75 -1.78 -6.41 7.49
N VAL A 76 -1.91 -5.11 7.27
CA VAL A 76 -1.30 -4.43 6.13
C VAL A 76 0.18 -4.13 6.34
N LEU A 77 0.59 -3.70 7.53
CA LEU A 77 2.00 -3.36 7.77
C LEU A 77 2.93 -4.58 7.61
N PRO A 78 2.62 -5.76 8.18
CA PRO A 78 3.41 -6.96 7.90
C PRO A 78 3.34 -7.39 6.43
N ALA A 79 2.17 -7.25 5.79
CA ALA A 79 2.01 -7.58 4.38
C ALA A 79 2.87 -6.69 3.47
N LEU A 80 3.08 -5.41 3.80
CA LEU A 80 4.01 -4.53 3.06
C LEU A 80 5.44 -5.06 3.11
N THR A 81 5.91 -5.41 4.30
CA THR A 81 7.24 -6.01 4.48
C THR A 81 7.37 -7.32 3.71
N GLU A 82 6.37 -8.20 3.76
CA GLU A 82 6.41 -9.48 3.05
C GLU A 82 6.34 -9.31 1.52
N SER A 83 5.50 -8.38 1.03
CA SER A 83 5.37 -8.07 -0.41
C SER A 83 6.71 -7.65 -1.02
N VAL A 84 7.44 -6.81 -0.31
CA VAL A 84 8.78 -6.38 -0.70
C VAL A 84 9.72 -7.58 -0.85
N LYS A 85 9.72 -8.52 0.10
CA LYS A 85 10.55 -9.74 0.00
C LYS A 85 10.15 -10.63 -1.17
N ILE A 86 8.84 -10.84 -1.34
CA ILE A 86 8.28 -11.66 -2.40
C ILE A 86 8.77 -11.12 -3.74
N LEU A 87 8.68 -9.81 -3.94
CA LEU A 87 9.10 -9.14 -5.17
C LEU A 87 10.62 -9.16 -5.36
N ASP A 88 11.41 -8.88 -4.31
CA ASP A 88 12.87 -8.97 -4.35
C ASP A 88 13.36 -10.39 -4.73
N ARG A 89 12.65 -11.43 -4.29
CA ARG A 89 12.93 -12.83 -4.67
C ARG A 89 12.46 -13.19 -6.08
N ALA A 90 11.40 -12.55 -6.56
CA ALA A 90 10.79 -12.89 -7.85
C ALA A 90 11.57 -12.26 -9.02
N GLN A 91 11.98 -11.00 -8.87
CA GLN A 91 12.70 -10.27 -9.90
C GLN A 91 13.51 -9.12 -9.28
N ALA A 92 14.78 -9.03 -9.66
CA ALA A 92 15.67 -7.98 -9.18
C ALA A 92 15.09 -6.59 -9.48
N GLY A 93 15.04 -5.73 -8.45
CA GLY A 93 14.53 -4.36 -8.52
C GLY A 93 13.01 -4.22 -8.33
N GLU A 94 12.23 -5.30 -8.31
CA GLU A 94 10.78 -5.19 -8.11
C GLU A 94 10.38 -4.84 -6.68
N GLY A 95 11.15 -5.23 -5.65
CA GLY A 95 10.89 -4.76 -4.29
C GLY A 95 11.09 -3.25 -4.15
N ASP A 96 12.12 -2.68 -4.79
CA ASP A 96 12.32 -1.22 -4.82
C ASP A 96 11.23 -0.49 -5.60
N ASN A 97 10.79 -1.06 -6.73
CA ASN A 97 9.66 -0.54 -7.50
C ASN A 97 8.38 -0.50 -6.64
N PHE A 98 8.08 -1.56 -5.89
CA PHE A 98 6.95 -1.60 -4.97
C PHE A 98 7.09 -0.61 -3.81
N ARG A 99 8.27 -0.55 -3.15
CA ARG A 99 8.53 0.44 -2.09
C ARG A 99 8.25 1.85 -2.57
N ARG A 100 8.78 2.23 -3.75
CA ARG A 100 8.59 3.55 -4.33
C ARG A 100 7.13 3.82 -4.69
N THR A 101 6.46 2.84 -5.29
CA THR A 101 5.03 2.95 -5.62
C THR A 101 4.20 3.18 -4.35
N MET A 102 4.43 2.39 -3.29
CA MET A 102 3.68 2.52 -2.04
C MET A 102 3.94 3.84 -1.31
N GLN A 103 5.17 4.38 -1.38
CA GLN A 103 5.47 5.73 -0.93
C GLN A 103 4.63 6.77 -1.68
N ILE A 104 4.62 6.71 -3.02
CA ILE A 104 3.83 7.64 -3.84
C ILE A 104 2.33 7.51 -3.53
N VAL A 105 1.82 6.29 -3.32
CA VAL A 105 0.42 6.03 -2.95
C VAL A 105 0.09 6.69 -1.61
N ALA A 106 0.91 6.47 -0.58
CA ALA A 106 0.68 7.02 0.75
C ALA A 106 0.78 8.56 0.75
N GLU A 107 1.82 9.12 0.11
CA GLU A 107 1.99 10.57 -0.04
C GLU A 107 0.83 11.22 -0.81
N SER A 108 0.31 10.56 -1.84
CA SER A 108 -0.79 11.08 -2.65
C SER A 108 -2.09 11.24 -1.86
N ALA A 109 -2.31 10.39 -0.85
CA ALA A 109 -3.45 10.54 0.05
C ALA A 109 -3.39 11.86 0.83
N THR A 110 -2.21 12.22 1.34
CA THR A 110 -2.01 13.45 2.14
C THR A 110 -2.29 14.74 1.37
N LYS A 111 -2.08 14.71 0.04
CA LYS A 111 -2.35 15.84 -0.86
C LYS A 111 -3.84 16.10 -1.06
N ALA A 112 -4.71 15.18 -0.65
CA ALA A 112 -6.16 15.42 -0.64
C ALA A 112 -6.57 16.47 0.40
N ASN A 113 -5.74 16.68 1.43
CA ASN A 113 -5.91 17.74 2.41
C ASN A 113 -5.19 19.02 1.95
N LYS A 114 -5.95 20.11 1.75
CA LYS A 114 -5.39 21.41 1.34
C LYS A 114 -4.44 22.02 2.37
N ALA A 115 -4.59 21.66 3.65
CA ALA A 115 -3.73 22.13 4.73
C ALA A 115 -2.47 21.26 4.92
N GLY A 116 -2.25 20.26 4.06
CA GLY A 116 -1.22 19.24 4.24
C GLY A 116 -1.66 18.09 5.16
N PRO A 117 -0.80 17.09 5.38
CA PRO A 117 -1.12 15.94 6.22
C PRO A 117 -1.42 16.37 7.66
N ASN A 118 -2.50 15.83 8.21
CA ASN A 118 -2.78 15.96 9.64
C ASN A 118 -1.86 15.02 10.48
N PRO A 119 -1.83 15.14 11.82
CA PRO A 119 -0.98 14.30 12.67
C PRO A 119 -1.21 12.78 12.50
N ALA A 120 -2.47 12.33 12.34
CA ALA A 120 -2.79 10.92 12.14
C ALA A 120 -2.33 10.43 10.75
N GLU A 121 -2.50 11.23 9.69
CA GLU A 121 -1.93 10.94 8.36
C GLU A 121 -0.40 10.84 8.41
N SER A 122 0.24 11.77 9.11
CA SER A 122 1.71 11.80 9.24
C SER A 122 2.24 10.59 9.99
N GLU A 123 1.53 10.16 11.05
CA GLU A 123 1.86 8.95 11.79
C GLU A 123 1.69 7.69 10.94
N MET A 124 0.57 7.59 10.20
CA MET A 124 0.29 6.44 9.35
C MET A 124 1.31 6.34 8.20
N LEU A 125 1.67 7.47 7.59
CA LEU A 125 2.72 7.55 6.58
C LEU A 125 4.05 7.00 7.12
N ARG A 126 4.46 7.41 8.34
CA ARG A 126 5.69 6.89 8.97
C ARG A 126 5.64 5.38 9.16
N LYS A 127 4.52 4.84 9.66
CA LYS A 127 4.36 3.38 9.84
C LYS A 127 4.46 2.61 8.53
N ILE A 128 3.89 3.14 7.44
CA ILE A 128 3.98 2.55 6.11
C ILE A 128 5.44 2.59 5.62
N GLU A 129 6.14 3.72 5.77
CA GLU A 129 7.54 3.83 5.39
C GLU A 129 8.45 2.88 6.18
N ASP A 130 8.22 2.76 7.49
CA ASP A 130 8.95 1.84 8.35
C ASP A 130 8.73 0.40 7.90
N ALA A 131 7.49 0.00 7.60
CA ALA A 131 7.17 -1.33 7.11
C ALA A 131 7.83 -1.65 5.74
N LEU A 132 7.93 -0.66 4.85
CA LEU A 132 8.57 -0.81 3.53
C LEU A 132 10.11 -0.95 3.62
N ARG A 133 10.72 -0.38 4.66
CA ARG A 133 12.16 -0.45 4.93
C ARG A 133 12.54 -1.58 5.88
N ALA A 134 11.57 -2.15 6.58
CA ALA A 134 11.81 -3.19 7.57
C ALA A 134 12.50 -4.41 6.94
N PRO A 135 13.50 -4.99 7.62
CA PRO A 135 14.05 -6.26 7.20
C PRO A 135 13.00 -7.35 7.38
N ALA A 136 13.19 -8.43 6.63
CA ALA A 136 12.37 -9.61 6.77
C ALA A 136 12.50 -10.27 8.14
N LEU A 137 11.40 -10.31 8.92
CA LEU A 137 11.23 -11.33 9.95
C LEU A 137 11.19 -12.73 9.32
#